data_AF-A0A822GQU9-F1
#
_entry.id   AF-A0A822GQU9-F1
#
_cell.length_a   1.000
_cell.length_b   1.000
_cell.length_c   1.000
_cell.angle_alpha   90.00
_cell.angle_beta   90.00
_cell.angle_gamma   90.00
#
_symmetry.space_group_name_H-M   'P 1'
#
loop_
_entity.id
_entity.type
_entity.pdbx_description
1 polymer ?
#
loop_
_entity_poly.entity_id
_entity_poly.type
_entity_poly.pdbx_seq_one_letter_code
_entity_poly.pdbx_strand_id
1 'polypeptide(L)'
;NEKIRRHGIAYVLKSLDGDDIDGKQLEKRYDQFNQIYQELIRQNLKPNMKLDKLIENIKLIAGYIKQEPNEIDWDADIRRKVPELVAHIFALWTLKNAEHYFEAEGSDNRNSYLLQPHAAQVISIFRMLGIGDKNEELKNNLVQIGTGEGKSITLGVTACILALLGFHVRCACYSQYLSQRDYQAFVPLFDSLGLLNYIHYGTFNRLCEDIINDNGDIRQVVEQIISKDSNTGMKNNQNIKRAKILLIDEVDVFFSRDFYGNVYTPTATLRD
;
A
#
# COMPACT_ATOMS: atom_id res chain seq x y z
N ASN A 1 32.33 -4.80 1.96
CA ASN A 1 31.23 -3.83 1.71
C ASN A 1 30.44 -4.11 0.41
N GLU A 2 30.21 -5.38 0.04
CA GLU A 2 29.32 -5.73 -1.09
C GLU A 2 27.84 -5.52 -0.76
N LYS A 3 27.43 -5.69 0.50
CA LYS A 3 26.04 -5.54 0.95
C LYS A 3 25.52 -4.11 0.71
N ILE A 4 26.32 -3.08 0.95
CA ILE A 4 25.93 -1.68 0.68
C ILE A 4 25.86 -1.41 -0.84
N ARG A 5 26.73 -2.03 -1.64
CA ARG A 5 26.70 -1.88 -3.11
C ARG A 5 25.49 -2.56 -3.76
N ARG A 6 25.05 -3.72 -3.26
CA ARG A 6 23.87 -4.45 -3.80
C ARG A 6 22.51 -3.85 -3.41
N HIS A 7 22.45 -2.97 -2.41
CA HIS A 7 21.19 -2.31 -2.02
C HIS A 7 21.14 -0.82 -2.40
N GLY A 8 22.19 -0.30 -3.06
CA GLY A 8 22.24 1.07 -3.54
C GLY A 8 21.45 1.27 -4.83
N ILE A 9 21.00 2.51 -5.06
CA ILE A 9 20.18 2.87 -6.24
C ILE A 9 20.84 2.49 -7.57
N ALA A 10 22.16 2.70 -7.71
CA ALA A 10 22.89 2.36 -8.94
C ALA A 10 22.83 0.85 -9.28
N TYR A 11 22.83 -0.03 -8.28
CA TYR A 11 22.67 -1.46 -8.50
C TYR A 11 21.23 -1.78 -8.87
N VAL A 12 20.25 -1.22 -8.13
CA VAL A 12 18.82 -1.43 -8.40
C VAL A 12 18.46 -1.02 -9.82
N LEU A 13 18.88 0.17 -10.27
CA LEU A 13 18.61 0.64 -11.62
C LEU A 13 19.30 -0.19 -12.71
N LYS A 14 20.49 -0.71 -12.43
CA LYS A 14 21.20 -1.60 -13.36
C LYS A 14 20.55 -2.98 -13.46
N SER A 15 19.92 -3.44 -12.38
CA SER A 15 19.24 -4.74 -12.29
C SER A 15 17.75 -4.68 -12.63
N LEU A 16 17.20 -3.48 -12.83
CA LEU A 16 15.81 -3.28 -13.21
C LEU A 16 15.62 -3.68 -14.67
N ASP A 17 14.59 -4.47 -14.94
CA ASP A 17 14.18 -4.92 -16.26
C ASP A 17 12.66 -4.75 -16.43
N GLY A 18 12.21 -4.63 -17.68
CA GLY A 18 10.80 -4.42 -18.03
C GLY A 18 10.55 -3.19 -18.92
N ASP A 19 9.27 -2.88 -19.10
CA ASP A 19 8.82 -1.89 -20.07
C ASP A 19 8.88 -0.44 -19.55
N ASP A 20 9.06 0.51 -20.48
CA ASP A 20 8.97 1.96 -20.27
C ASP A 20 9.86 2.57 -19.17
N ILE A 21 10.95 1.92 -18.80
CA ILE A 21 11.86 2.38 -17.75
C ILE A 21 12.67 3.60 -18.21
N ASP A 22 12.46 4.76 -17.56
CA ASP A 22 13.41 5.88 -17.60
C ASP A 22 14.28 5.87 -16.34
N GLY A 23 15.46 5.24 -16.44
CA GLY A 23 16.40 5.11 -15.33
C GLY A 23 16.88 6.44 -14.77
N LYS A 24 17.03 7.49 -15.61
CA LYS A 24 17.49 8.82 -15.14
C LYS A 24 16.40 9.53 -14.36
N GLN A 25 15.16 9.42 -14.83
CA GLN A 25 14.01 9.98 -14.12
C GLN A 25 13.81 9.27 -12.78
N LEU A 26 13.90 7.93 -12.75
CA LEU A 26 13.82 7.16 -11.51
C LEU A 26 14.93 7.53 -10.52
N GLU A 27 16.17 7.65 -10.98
CA GLU A 27 17.31 8.08 -10.15
C GLU A 27 17.03 9.45 -9.52
N LYS A 28 16.60 10.43 -10.33
CA LYS A 28 16.26 11.77 -9.85
C LYS A 28 15.14 11.76 -8.80
N ARG A 29 14.08 10.96 -9.02
CA ARG A 29 12.96 10.82 -8.06
C ARG A 29 13.43 10.15 -6.78
N TYR A 30 14.31 9.16 -6.88
CA TYR A 30 14.91 8.48 -5.73
C TYR A 30 15.80 9.40 -4.92
N ASP A 31 16.63 10.22 -5.57
CA ASP A 31 17.52 11.17 -4.88
C ASP A 31 16.71 12.21 -4.10
N GLN A 32 15.63 12.72 -4.69
CA GLN A 32 14.68 13.59 -3.99
C GLN A 32 14.09 12.90 -2.75
N PHE A 33 13.62 11.67 -2.91
CA PHE A 33 13.14 10.86 -1.78
C PHE A 33 14.20 10.73 -0.69
N ASN A 34 15.41 10.31 -1.07
CA ASN A 34 16.47 9.96 -0.12
C ASN A 34 16.95 11.20 0.64
N GLN A 35 17.09 12.34 -0.03
CA GLN A 35 17.45 13.60 0.62
C GLN A 35 16.43 13.99 1.69
N ILE A 36 15.13 13.93 1.38
CA ILE A 36 14.05 14.27 2.32
C ILE A 36 14.02 13.25 3.47
N TYR A 37 14.09 11.96 3.16
CA TYR A 37 14.07 10.88 4.16
C TYR A 37 15.21 11.04 5.17
N GLN A 38 16.46 11.21 4.70
CA GLN A 38 17.61 11.34 5.59
C GLN A 38 17.49 12.58 6.49
N GLU A 39 16.99 13.69 5.96
CA GLU A 39 16.76 14.91 6.76
C GLU A 39 15.69 14.70 7.83
N LEU A 40 14.58 14.03 7.49
CA LEU A 40 13.53 13.71 8.46
C LEU A 40 14.03 12.79 9.58
N ILE A 41 14.82 11.76 9.25
CA ILE A 41 15.45 10.89 10.25
C ILE A 41 16.39 11.70 11.14
N ARG A 42 17.27 12.52 10.57
CA ARG A 42 18.22 13.37 11.32
C ARG A 42 17.51 14.31 12.29
N GLN A 43 16.38 14.89 11.90
CA GLN A 43 15.63 15.84 12.73
C GLN A 43 14.82 15.18 13.86
N ASN A 44 14.35 13.94 13.64
CA ASN A 44 13.33 13.33 14.50
C ASN A 44 13.83 12.13 15.31
N LEU A 45 14.92 11.47 14.92
CA LEU A 45 15.44 10.28 15.60
C LEU A 45 16.10 10.65 16.95
N LYS A 46 15.30 10.60 18.02
CA LYS A 46 15.74 10.86 19.40
C LYS A 46 14.83 10.13 20.40
N PRO A 47 15.22 9.90 21.66
CA PRO A 47 14.31 9.34 22.65
C PRO A 47 13.05 10.21 22.83
N ASN A 48 11.90 9.59 23.11
CA ASN A 48 10.61 10.26 23.33
C ASN A 48 10.16 11.15 22.16
N MET A 49 10.24 10.63 20.93
CA MET A 49 9.84 11.34 19.71
C MET A 49 8.39 11.79 19.76
N LYS A 50 8.15 13.04 19.34
CA LYS A 50 6.81 13.55 19.07
C LYS A 50 6.61 13.60 17.55
N LEU A 51 5.79 12.68 17.04
CA LEU A 51 5.62 12.47 15.60
C LEU A 51 4.44 13.25 15.01
N ASP A 52 3.69 14.00 15.84
CA ASP A 52 2.48 14.73 15.42
C ASP A 52 2.74 15.67 14.24
N LYS A 53 3.82 16.46 14.32
CA LYS A 53 4.21 17.36 13.23
C LYS A 53 4.55 16.62 11.93
N LEU A 54 5.15 15.43 12.03
CA LEU A 54 5.46 14.61 10.86
C LEU A 54 4.16 14.07 10.22
N ILE A 55 3.21 13.64 11.06
CA ILE A 55 1.89 13.17 10.63
C ILE A 55 1.09 14.31 9.97
N GLU A 56 1.10 15.52 10.55
CA GLU A 56 0.47 16.71 9.98
C GLU A 56 1.07 17.06 8.62
N ASN A 57 2.40 17.04 8.50
CA ASN A 57 3.08 17.28 7.23
C ASN A 57 2.66 16.27 6.15
N ILE A 58 2.58 14.97 6.48
CA ILE A 58 2.11 13.94 5.54
C ILE A 58 0.72 14.28 5.00
N LYS A 59 -0.21 14.63 5.90
CA LYS A 59 -1.58 15.00 5.53
C LYS A 59 -1.63 16.27 4.69
N LEU A 60 -0.79 17.26 4.99
CA LEU A 60 -0.68 18.51 4.22
C LEU A 60 -0.12 18.28 2.81
N ILE A 61 0.93 17.46 2.67
CA ILE A 61 1.54 17.14 1.37
C ILE A 61 0.55 16.38 0.50
N ALA A 62 -0.12 15.36 1.06
CA ALA A 62 -1.18 14.65 0.35
C ALA A 62 -2.29 15.62 -0.07
N GLY A 63 -2.67 16.52 0.84
CA GLY A 63 -3.79 17.42 0.66
C GLY A 63 -5.13 16.67 0.66
N TYR A 64 -6.20 17.40 0.39
CA TYR A 64 -7.50 16.78 0.17
C TYR A 64 -7.64 16.43 -1.32
N ILE A 65 -7.40 15.18 -1.66
CA ILE A 65 -7.62 14.63 -3.00
C ILE A 65 -8.79 13.66 -2.93
N LYS A 66 -9.74 13.83 -3.85
CA LYS A 66 -10.89 12.93 -3.98
C LYS A 66 -10.74 12.18 -5.30
N GLN A 67 -10.70 10.85 -5.21
CA GLN A 67 -10.66 9.98 -6.39
C GLN A 67 -12.06 9.45 -6.64
N GLU A 68 -12.67 9.84 -7.75
CA GLU A 68 -13.99 9.35 -8.14
C GLU A 68 -13.85 8.07 -8.97
N PRO A 69 -14.73 7.06 -8.81
CA PRO A 69 -14.56 5.76 -9.49
C PRO A 69 -14.42 5.81 -11.02
N ASN A 70 -14.97 6.84 -11.66
CA ASN A 70 -14.95 7.00 -13.12
C ASN A 70 -14.03 8.14 -13.59
N GLU A 71 -13.40 8.85 -12.66
CA GLU A 71 -12.59 10.04 -12.95
C GLU A 71 -11.43 10.06 -11.95
N ILE A 72 -10.36 9.35 -12.32
CA ILE A 72 -9.13 9.31 -11.53
C ILE A 72 -8.32 10.56 -11.82
N ASP A 73 -8.05 11.32 -10.78
CA ASP A 73 -7.08 12.41 -10.84
C ASP A 73 -5.68 11.84 -10.63
N TRP A 74 -4.90 11.83 -11.70
CA TRP A 74 -3.49 11.44 -11.69
C TRP A 74 -2.67 12.40 -12.53
N ASP A 75 -2.71 13.67 -12.18
CA ASP A 75 -2.01 14.74 -12.89
C ASP A 75 -0.52 14.87 -12.50
N ALA A 76 0.18 15.82 -13.12
CA ALA A 76 1.60 16.08 -12.84
C ALA A 76 1.84 16.60 -11.41
N ASP A 77 0.86 17.22 -10.78
CA ASP A 77 0.99 17.80 -9.44
C ASP A 77 0.96 16.70 -8.38
N ILE A 78 0.06 15.74 -8.52
CA ILE A 78 0.02 14.52 -7.70
C ILE A 78 1.34 13.75 -7.84
N ARG A 79 1.80 13.51 -9.07
CA ARG A 79 3.04 12.76 -9.33
C ARG A 79 4.28 13.42 -8.75
N ARG A 80 4.35 14.75 -8.75
CA ARG A 80 5.46 15.51 -8.13
C ARG A 80 5.53 15.35 -6.62
N LYS A 81 4.40 15.11 -5.95
CA LYS A 81 4.33 14.90 -4.49
C LYS A 81 4.74 13.48 -4.07
N VAL A 82 4.68 12.49 -4.97
CA VAL A 82 4.92 11.08 -4.62
C VAL A 82 6.28 10.84 -3.94
N PRO A 83 7.44 11.32 -4.45
CA PRO A 83 8.72 11.10 -3.78
C PRO A 83 8.76 11.66 -2.35
N GLU A 84 8.14 12.83 -2.15
CA GLU A 84 8.07 13.48 -0.85
C GLU A 84 7.14 12.71 0.12
N LEU A 85 5.97 12.25 -0.35
CA LEU A 85 5.07 11.40 0.43
C LEU A 85 5.74 10.09 0.85
N VAL A 86 6.40 9.41 -0.10
CA VAL A 86 7.15 8.17 0.17
C VAL A 86 8.21 8.41 1.24
N ALA A 87 8.94 9.54 1.17
CA ALA A 87 9.96 9.90 2.15
C ALA A 87 9.38 10.10 3.55
N HIS A 88 8.27 10.84 3.66
CA HIS A 88 7.66 11.11 4.95
C HIS A 88 7.02 9.86 5.57
N ILE A 89 6.36 9.03 4.76
CA ILE A 89 5.74 7.78 5.24
C ILE A 89 6.82 6.79 5.68
N PHE A 90 7.90 6.63 4.91
CA PHE A 90 9.02 5.79 5.34
C PHE A 90 9.71 6.34 6.59
N ALA A 91 9.90 7.66 6.70
CA ALA A 91 10.46 8.26 7.92
C ALA A 91 9.56 7.95 9.12
N LEU A 92 8.24 8.12 9.00
CA LEU A 92 7.30 7.80 10.07
C LEU A 92 7.34 6.30 10.43
N TRP A 93 7.40 5.43 9.44
CA TRP A 93 7.54 3.98 9.64
C TRP A 93 8.84 3.62 10.36
N THR A 94 9.99 4.12 9.89
CA THR A 94 11.31 3.93 10.53
C THR A 94 11.29 4.38 11.98
N LEU A 95 10.79 5.60 12.26
CA LEU A 95 10.78 6.18 13.61
C LEU A 95 9.85 5.40 14.55
N LYS A 96 8.70 4.92 14.06
CA LYS A 96 7.80 4.06 14.85
C LYS A 96 8.38 2.70 15.21
N ASN A 97 9.36 2.23 14.45
CA ASN A 97 10.04 0.94 14.67
C ASN A 97 11.46 1.10 15.25
N ALA A 98 11.80 2.28 15.78
CA ALA A 98 13.14 2.58 16.27
C ALA A 98 13.39 2.12 17.73
N GLU A 99 12.47 1.40 18.36
CA GLU A 99 12.60 0.96 19.77
C GLU A 99 13.90 0.19 20.01
N HIS A 100 14.16 -0.86 19.23
CA HIS A 100 15.40 -1.64 19.33
C HIS A 100 16.66 -0.83 19.02
N TYR A 101 16.56 0.23 18.23
CA TYR A 101 17.69 1.15 17.98
C TYR A 101 18.04 1.96 19.24
N PHE A 102 17.07 2.31 20.08
CA PHE A 102 17.32 2.99 21.35
C PHE A 102 17.73 2.01 22.45
N GLU A 103 17.19 0.79 22.48
CA GLU A 103 17.60 -0.25 23.43
C GLU A 103 19.06 -0.70 23.23
N ALA A 104 19.55 -0.68 21.99
CA ALA A 104 20.92 -1.05 21.64
C ALA A 104 21.96 0.06 21.92
N GLU A 105 21.64 1.05 22.75
CA GLU A 105 22.56 2.14 23.12
C GLU A 105 23.83 1.60 23.78
N GLY A 106 25.00 2.08 23.32
CA GLY A 106 26.31 1.59 23.77
C GLY A 106 26.84 0.36 23.02
N SER A 107 26.09 -0.22 22.07
CA SER A 107 26.60 -1.28 21.18
C SER A 107 27.21 -0.72 19.90
N ASP A 108 28.30 -1.34 19.41
CA ASP A 108 28.96 -0.97 18.15
C ASP A 108 28.04 -1.14 16.91
N ASN A 109 27.00 -1.98 17.03
CA ASN A 109 26.06 -2.31 15.96
C ASN A 109 24.71 -1.60 16.08
N ARG A 110 24.57 -0.55 16.91
CA ARG A 110 23.30 0.15 17.10
C ARG A 110 22.55 0.46 15.80
N ASN A 111 23.27 0.95 14.79
CA ASN A 111 22.69 1.34 13.49
C ASN A 111 22.06 0.17 12.72
N SER A 112 22.41 -1.10 13.00
CA SER A 112 21.77 -2.24 12.33
C SER A 112 20.35 -2.53 12.83
N TYR A 113 19.96 -1.97 13.98
CA TYR A 113 18.62 -2.10 14.54
C TYR A 113 17.65 -1.04 14.04
N LEU A 114 18.15 -0.01 13.33
CA LEU A 114 17.28 0.97 12.70
C LEU A 114 16.76 0.41 11.38
N LEU A 115 15.48 0.09 11.31
CA LEU A 115 14.83 -0.32 10.07
C LEU A 115 14.84 0.85 9.08
N GLN A 116 15.32 0.63 7.87
CA GLN A 116 15.40 1.66 6.83
C GLN A 116 14.95 1.07 5.50
N PRO A 117 14.31 1.87 4.62
CA PRO A 117 13.93 1.40 3.31
C PRO A 117 15.14 1.10 2.44
N HIS A 118 15.08 -0.01 1.72
CA HIS A 118 16.03 -0.29 0.64
C HIS A 118 15.64 0.46 -0.64
N ALA A 119 16.63 0.80 -1.47
CA ALA A 119 16.36 1.47 -2.74
C ALA A 119 15.40 0.67 -3.63
N ALA A 120 15.50 -0.67 -3.60
CA ALA A 120 14.59 -1.56 -4.32
C ALA A 120 13.12 -1.36 -3.91
N GLN A 121 12.82 -1.23 -2.62
CA GLN A 121 11.46 -1.02 -2.12
C GLN A 121 10.88 0.31 -2.62
N VAL A 122 11.68 1.39 -2.58
CA VAL A 122 11.28 2.72 -3.03
C VAL A 122 11.04 2.73 -4.54
N ILE A 123 11.95 2.16 -5.31
CA ILE A 123 11.79 2.04 -6.76
C ILE A 123 10.58 1.19 -7.09
N SER A 124 10.34 0.07 -6.41
CA SER A 124 9.14 -0.75 -6.60
C SER A 124 7.86 0.05 -6.35
N ILE A 125 7.78 0.87 -5.30
CA ILE A 125 6.62 1.75 -5.05
C ILE A 125 6.45 2.74 -6.22
N PHE A 126 7.52 3.38 -6.67
CA PHE A 126 7.46 4.27 -7.83
C PHE A 126 6.93 3.55 -9.07
N ARG A 127 7.45 2.37 -9.39
CA ARG A 127 6.99 1.57 -10.53
C ARG A 127 5.53 1.17 -10.40
N MET A 128 5.07 0.76 -9.21
CA MET A 128 3.65 0.43 -8.97
C MET A 128 2.72 1.62 -9.21
N LEU A 129 3.19 2.84 -8.89
CA LEU A 129 2.46 4.09 -9.09
C LEU A 129 2.69 4.72 -10.49
N GLY A 130 3.40 4.04 -11.39
CA GLY A 130 3.74 4.56 -12.72
C GLY A 130 4.82 5.66 -12.72
N ILE A 131 5.42 5.99 -11.57
CA ILE A 131 6.46 7.01 -11.50
C ILE A 131 7.74 6.52 -12.18
N GLY A 132 8.33 7.38 -13.01
CA GLY A 132 9.52 7.07 -13.82
C GLY A 132 9.24 6.29 -15.11
N ASP A 133 7.97 6.14 -15.49
CA ASP A 133 7.58 5.84 -16.87
C ASP A 133 7.62 7.10 -17.73
N LYS A 134 7.77 6.94 -19.05
CA LYS A 134 7.71 8.07 -20.02
C LYS A 134 6.46 8.94 -19.86
N ASN A 135 5.30 8.31 -19.63
CA ASN A 135 4.02 9.01 -19.48
C ASN A 135 3.60 9.21 -18.01
N GLU A 136 4.32 8.57 -17.08
CA GLU A 136 3.98 8.44 -15.66
C GLU A 136 2.49 8.14 -15.34
N GLU A 137 1.85 7.28 -16.12
CA GLU A 137 0.42 6.94 -15.97
C GLU A 137 0.18 5.92 -14.84
N LEU A 138 -0.91 6.09 -14.08
CA LEU A 138 -1.36 5.09 -13.11
C LEU A 138 -2.07 3.95 -13.85
N LYS A 139 -1.28 2.98 -14.31
CA LYS A 139 -1.75 1.77 -14.98
C LYS A 139 -1.59 0.52 -14.11
N ASN A 140 -2.17 -0.59 -14.55
CA ASN A 140 -1.92 -1.88 -13.92
C ASN A 140 -0.46 -2.28 -14.15
N ASN A 141 0.29 -2.44 -13.07
CA ASN A 141 1.71 -2.78 -13.09
C ASN A 141 1.97 -4.07 -12.32
N LEU A 142 2.93 -4.85 -12.80
CA LEU A 142 3.45 -6.01 -12.09
C LEU A 142 4.92 -5.78 -11.74
N VAL A 143 5.26 -5.90 -10.46
CA VAL A 143 6.64 -5.69 -9.98
C VAL A 143 7.11 -6.95 -9.26
N GLN A 144 8.18 -7.56 -9.77
CA GLN A 144 8.80 -8.71 -9.12
C GLN A 144 9.81 -8.24 -8.07
N ILE A 145 9.56 -8.62 -6.81
CA ILE A 145 10.45 -8.35 -5.69
C ILE A 145 10.88 -9.68 -5.09
N GLY A 146 12.21 -9.87 -4.96
CA GLY A 146 12.80 -11.10 -4.43
C GLY A 146 12.30 -11.45 -3.02
N THR A 147 12.43 -12.71 -2.65
CA THR A 147 12.12 -13.16 -1.28
C THR A 147 13.09 -12.52 -0.29
N GLY A 148 12.57 -11.96 0.80
CA GLY A 148 13.37 -11.26 1.80
C GLY A 148 13.66 -9.79 1.51
N GLU A 149 13.35 -9.29 0.31
CA GLU A 149 13.60 -7.89 -0.09
C GLU A 149 12.55 -6.90 0.45
N GLY A 150 11.52 -7.42 1.16
CA GLY A 150 10.53 -6.61 1.87
C GLY A 150 9.27 -6.25 1.06
N LYS A 151 8.71 -7.22 0.32
CA LYS A 151 7.40 -7.09 -0.37
C LYS A 151 6.30 -6.48 0.50
N SER A 152 6.14 -6.99 1.73
CA SER A 152 5.14 -6.50 2.69
C SER A 152 5.30 -5.00 2.99
N ILE A 153 6.55 -4.52 3.04
CA ILE A 153 6.85 -3.10 3.27
C ILE A 153 6.44 -2.25 2.07
N THR A 154 6.84 -2.68 0.87
CA THR A 154 6.44 -2.02 -0.39
C THR A 154 4.92 -1.90 -0.47
N LEU A 155 4.19 -2.99 -0.23
CA LEU A 155 2.72 -3.01 -0.26
C LEU A 155 2.08 -2.13 0.81
N GLY A 156 2.52 -2.21 2.08
CA GLY A 156 1.97 -1.41 3.16
C GLY A 156 2.16 0.10 2.96
N VAL A 157 3.34 0.51 2.48
CA VAL A 157 3.61 1.93 2.17
C VAL A 157 2.85 2.39 0.93
N THR A 158 2.75 1.56 -0.11
CA THR A 158 1.94 1.86 -1.31
C THR A 158 0.47 2.05 -0.94
N ALA A 159 -0.06 1.20 -0.06
CA ALA A 159 -1.43 1.32 0.44
C ALA A 159 -1.65 2.63 1.20
N CYS A 160 -0.68 3.07 2.02
CA CYS A 160 -0.74 4.37 2.69
C CYS A 160 -0.83 5.52 1.68
N ILE A 161 0.02 5.52 0.67
CA ILE A 161 0.07 6.58 -0.35
C ILE A 161 -1.25 6.65 -1.10
N LEU A 162 -1.74 5.53 -1.62
CA LEU A 162 -2.99 5.49 -2.35
C LEU A 162 -4.18 5.91 -1.49
N ALA A 163 -4.27 5.45 -0.24
CA ALA A 163 -5.36 5.84 0.66
C ALA A 163 -5.32 7.34 1.01
N LEU A 164 -4.13 7.92 1.17
CA LEU A 164 -3.93 9.37 1.34
C LEU A 164 -4.30 10.17 0.10
N LEU A 165 -4.03 9.62 -1.09
CA LEU A 165 -4.40 10.22 -2.37
C LEU A 165 -5.89 10.02 -2.74
N GLY A 166 -6.71 9.55 -1.81
CA GLY A 166 -8.17 9.51 -1.96
C GLY A 166 -8.74 8.17 -2.45
N PHE A 167 -7.93 7.12 -2.56
CA PHE A 167 -8.41 5.79 -2.94
C PHE A 167 -8.94 4.99 -1.75
N HIS A 168 -9.73 3.96 -2.06
CA HIS A 168 -10.05 2.84 -1.18
C HIS A 168 -9.22 1.63 -1.61
N VAL A 169 -8.27 1.24 -0.79
CA VAL A 169 -7.24 0.24 -1.12
C VAL A 169 -7.64 -1.12 -0.57
N ARG A 170 -7.58 -2.14 -1.42
CA ARG A 170 -7.70 -3.55 -1.02
C ARG A 170 -6.37 -4.23 -1.29
N CYS A 171 -5.80 -4.89 -0.28
CA CYS A 171 -4.57 -5.66 -0.37
C CYS A 171 -4.92 -7.16 -0.31
N ALA A 172 -4.91 -7.80 -1.46
CA ALA A 172 -5.13 -9.24 -1.58
C ALA A 172 -3.82 -10.00 -1.33
N CYS A 173 -3.91 -11.04 -0.52
CA CYS A 173 -2.85 -12.02 -0.34
C CYS A 173 -3.47 -13.42 -0.50
N TYR A 174 -2.68 -14.43 -0.85
CA TYR A 174 -3.18 -15.80 -0.90
C TYR A 174 -3.56 -16.34 0.49
N SER A 175 -2.75 -16.05 1.51
CA SER A 175 -2.90 -16.60 2.85
C SER A 175 -3.57 -15.61 3.81
N GLN A 176 -4.61 -16.06 4.51
CA GLN A 176 -5.25 -15.27 5.57
C GLN A 176 -4.26 -14.92 6.69
N TYR A 177 -3.34 -15.84 7.03
CA TYR A 177 -2.33 -15.59 8.05
C TYR A 177 -1.33 -14.50 7.61
N LEU A 178 -0.79 -14.60 6.39
CA LEU A 178 0.14 -13.60 5.87
C LEU A 178 -0.53 -12.23 5.73
N SER A 179 -1.77 -12.20 5.24
CA SER A 179 -2.61 -11.01 5.17
C SER A 179 -2.79 -10.33 6.53
N GLN A 180 -3.14 -11.11 7.58
CA GLN A 180 -3.33 -10.60 8.93
C GLN A 180 -2.04 -10.08 9.55
N ARG A 181 -0.93 -10.82 9.39
CA ARG A 181 0.40 -10.45 9.87
C ARG A 181 0.83 -9.10 9.29
N ASP A 182 0.71 -8.95 7.98
CA ASP A 182 1.12 -7.74 7.28
C ASP A 182 0.22 -6.57 7.64
N TYR A 183 -1.10 -6.77 7.71
CA TYR A 183 -2.02 -5.74 8.21
C TYR A 183 -1.62 -5.27 9.62
N GLN A 184 -1.44 -6.18 10.56
CA GLN A 184 -1.09 -5.87 11.95
C GLN A 184 0.24 -5.11 12.07
N ALA A 185 1.24 -5.46 11.26
CA ALA A 185 2.52 -4.76 11.23
C ALA A 185 2.38 -3.28 10.80
N PHE A 186 1.34 -2.95 10.01
CA PHE A 186 1.09 -1.60 9.51
C PHE A 186 -0.04 -0.85 10.22
N VAL A 187 -0.83 -1.50 11.08
CA VAL A 187 -1.89 -0.84 11.89
C VAL A 187 -1.39 0.43 12.59
N PRO A 188 -0.22 0.44 13.28
CA PRO A 188 0.27 1.66 13.93
C PRO A 188 0.49 2.84 12.98
N LEU A 189 0.84 2.56 11.72
CA LEU A 189 1.02 3.55 10.67
C LEU A 189 -0.33 4.01 10.11
N PHE A 190 -1.22 3.06 9.78
CA PHE A 190 -2.57 3.34 9.28
C PHE A 190 -3.37 4.19 10.26
N ASP A 191 -3.35 3.82 11.55
CA ASP A 191 -4.06 4.55 12.61
C ASP A 191 -3.57 5.99 12.74
N SER A 192 -2.24 6.18 12.81
CA SER A 192 -1.63 7.52 12.91
C SER A 192 -2.00 8.44 11.74
N LEU A 193 -2.15 7.86 10.55
CA LEU A 193 -2.52 8.58 9.34
C LEU A 193 -4.05 8.68 9.14
N GLY A 194 -4.86 8.01 9.95
CA GLY A 194 -6.33 7.98 9.83
C GLY A 194 -6.83 7.14 8.65
N LEU A 195 -6.13 6.06 8.32
CA LEU A 195 -6.34 5.25 7.11
C LEU A 195 -7.04 3.90 7.36
N LEU A 196 -7.35 3.55 8.61
CA LEU A 196 -7.92 2.25 8.99
C LEU A 196 -9.21 1.89 8.23
N ASN A 197 -10.03 2.88 7.88
CA ASN A 197 -11.29 2.67 7.15
C ASN A 197 -11.14 2.66 5.63
N TYR A 198 -9.91 2.80 5.11
CA TYR A 198 -9.64 2.93 3.68
C TYR A 198 -8.67 1.88 3.15
N ILE A 199 -8.07 1.07 4.02
CA ILE A 199 -7.10 0.04 3.66
C ILE A 199 -7.59 -1.30 4.23
N HIS A 200 -7.89 -2.25 3.35
CA HIS A 200 -8.44 -3.54 3.72
C HIS A 200 -7.55 -4.66 3.22
N TYR A 201 -7.05 -5.47 4.15
CA TYR A 201 -6.30 -6.68 3.86
C TYR A 201 -7.23 -7.89 3.91
N GLY A 202 -7.07 -8.82 2.97
CA GLY A 202 -7.79 -10.08 3.01
C GLY A 202 -7.26 -11.09 2.00
N THR A 203 -7.82 -12.29 2.06
CA THR A 203 -7.68 -13.24 0.93
C THR A 203 -8.48 -12.74 -0.26
N PHE A 204 -8.10 -13.16 -1.46
CA PHE A 204 -8.85 -12.81 -2.67
C PHE A 204 -10.35 -13.13 -2.55
N ASN A 205 -10.69 -14.33 -2.08
CA ASN A 205 -12.09 -14.74 -1.88
C ASN A 205 -12.83 -13.83 -0.89
N ARG A 206 -12.20 -13.49 0.24
CA ARG A 206 -12.78 -12.59 1.23
C ARG A 206 -13.03 -11.21 0.64
N LEU A 207 -12.07 -10.65 -0.09
CA LEU A 207 -12.20 -9.35 -0.72
C LEU A 207 -13.27 -9.34 -1.82
N CYS A 208 -13.41 -10.43 -2.58
CA CYS A 208 -14.51 -10.60 -3.54
C CYS A 208 -15.87 -10.64 -2.85
N GLU A 209 -16.02 -11.41 -1.77
CA GLU A 209 -17.24 -11.43 -0.94
C GLU A 209 -17.56 -10.04 -0.41
N ASP A 210 -16.58 -9.31 0.13
CA ASP A 210 -16.78 -7.95 0.61
C ASP A 210 -17.27 -7.03 -0.54
N ILE A 211 -16.65 -7.10 -1.72
CA ILE A 211 -17.05 -6.29 -2.90
C ILE A 211 -18.48 -6.60 -3.34
N ILE A 212 -18.86 -7.88 -3.42
CA ILE A 212 -20.19 -8.29 -3.85
C ILE A 212 -21.25 -7.82 -2.85
N ASN A 213 -20.92 -7.86 -1.56
CA ASN A 213 -21.82 -7.49 -0.48
C ASN A 213 -21.70 -6.00 -0.06
N ASP A 214 -20.94 -5.17 -0.79
CA ASP A 214 -20.71 -3.75 -0.46
C ASP A 214 -22.03 -2.95 -0.34
N ASN A 215 -23.11 -3.40 -1.02
CA ASN A 215 -24.44 -2.76 -0.97
C ASN A 215 -25.50 -3.61 -0.23
N GLY A 216 -25.06 -4.57 0.59
CA GLY A 216 -25.93 -5.51 1.30
C GLY A 216 -25.62 -6.96 0.95
N ASP A 217 -25.97 -7.87 1.87
CA ASP A 217 -25.76 -9.31 1.68
C ASP A 217 -26.62 -9.83 0.52
N ILE A 218 -25.97 -10.17 -0.59
CA ILE A 218 -26.63 -10.62 -1.82
C ILE A 218 -27.50 -11.86 -1.56
N ARG A 219 -27.09 -12.75 -0.65
CA ARG A 219 -27.81 -13.99 -0.36
C ARG A 219 -29.11 -13.69 0.37
N GLN A 220 -29.06 -12.80 1.37
CA GLN A 220 -30.26 -12.33 2.07
C GLN A 220 -31.22 -11.60 1.13
N VAL A 221 -30.70 -10.76 0.23
CA VAL A 221 -31.52 -10.07 -0.77
C VAL A 221 -32.25 -11.07 -1.69
N VAL A 222 -31.54 -12.08 -2.18
CA VAL A 222 -32.14 -13.13 -3.02
C VAL A 222 -33.18 -13.94 -2.26
N GLU A 223 -32.89 -14.34 -1.03
CA GLU A 223 -33.85 -15.06 -0.17
C GLU A 223 -35.13 -14.25 0.04
N GLN A 224 -35.02 -12.95 0.35
CA GLN A 224 -36.16 -12.07 0.55
C GLN A 224 -37.00 -11.88 -0.72
N ILE A 225 -36.35 -11.73 -1.88
CA ILE A 225 -37.04 -11.63 -3.18
C ILE A 225 -37.86 -12.89 -3.47
N ILE A 226 -37.30 -14.07 -3.20
CA ILE A 226 -37.97 -15.34 -3.48
C ILE A 226 -39.09 -15.62 -2.47
N SER A 227 -38.87 -15.33 -1.18
CA SER A 227 -39.81 -15.62 -0.09
C SER A 227 -41.04 -14.69 -0.04
N LYS A 228 -41.17 -13.71 -0.96
CA LYS A 228 -42.29 -12.75 -1.08
C LYS A 228 -42.54 -11.83 0.14
N ASP A 229 -41.63 -11.78 1.11
CA ASP A 229 -41.65 -10.80 2.18
C ASP A 229 -41.20 -9.43 1.65
N SER A 230 -42.15 -8.74 1.03
CA SER A 230 -41.97 -7.45 0.38
C SER A 230 -41.95 -6.31 1.40
N ASN A 231 -40.86 -6.24 2.17
CA ASN A 231 -40.45 -5.02 2.88
C ASN A 231 -38.93 -4.89 2.85
N THR A 232 -38.35 -4.91 1.65
CA THR A 232 -36.93 -4.64 1.42
C THR A 232 -36.69 -3.13 1.40
N GLY A 233 -36.63 -2.54 2.59
CA GLY A 233 -36.00 -1.24 2.78
C GLY A 233 -34.50 -1.36 2.52
N MET A 234 -34.09 -1.31 1.25
CA MET A 234 -32.68 -1.15 0.89
C MET A 234 -32.17 0.13 1.58
N LYS A 235 -31.36 -0.02 2.62
CA LYS A 235 -30.64 1.10 3.21
C LYS A 235 -29.65 1.58 2.15
N ASN A 236 -30.02 2.63 1.43
CA ASN A 236 -29.07 3.41 0.65
C ASN A 236 -28.08 4.06 1.61
N ASN A 237 -27.06 3.31 2.03
CA ASN A 237 -25.86 3.92 2.58
C ASN A 237 -25.21 4.68 1.43
N GLN A 238 -25.49 5.98 1.37
CA GLN A 238 -24.73 6.93 0.57
C GLN A 238 -23.32 7.06 1.17
N ASN A 239 -22.55 5.98 1.14
CA ASN A 239 -21.13 6.05 1.43
C ASN A 239 -20.47 6.79 0.27
N ILE A 240 -19.63 7.76 0.60
CA ILE A 240 -18.78 8.48 -0.35
C ILE A 240 -17.96 7.43 -1.09
N LYS A 241 -18.28 7.17 -2.36
CA LYS A 241 -17.61 6.17 -3.18
C LYS A 241 -16.27 6.72 -3.62
N ARG A 242 -15.20 6.36 -2.90
CA ARG A 242 -13.83 6.53 -3.39
C ARG A 242 -13.56 5.53 -4.51
N ALA A 243 -12.73 5.90 -5.48
CA ALA A 243 -12.17 4.97 -6.43
C ALA A 243 -11.43 3.85 -5.70
N LYS A 244 -11.52 2.63 -6.23
CA LYS A 244 -10.99 1.42 -5.60
C LYS A 244 -9.71 1.00 -6.32
N ILE A 245 -8.66 0.69 -5.56
CA ILE A 245 -7.45 0.04 -6.08
C ILE A 245 -7.26 -1.31 -5.39
N LEU A 246 -6.86 -2.30 -6.18
CA LEU A 246 -6.45 -3.62 -5.71
C LEU A 246 -4.93 -3.74 -5.82
N LEU A 247 -4.28 -4.00 -4.69
CA LEU A 247 -2.89 -4.43 -4.61
C LEU A 247 -2.87 -5.94 -4.36
N ILE A 248 -2.06 -6.68 -5.08
CA ILE A 248 -2.01 -8.14 -5.01
C ILE A 248 -0.60 -8.58 -4.60
N ASP A 249 -0.49 -9.31 -3.51
CA ASP A 249 0.71 -10.05 -3.13
C ASP A 249 0.68 -11.46 -3.72
N GLU A 250 1.86 -12.01 -4.05
CA GLU A 250 2.02 -13.37 -4.58
C GLU A 250 1.13 -13.67 -5.80
N VAL A 251 1.22 -12.82 -6.83
CA VAL A 251 0.35 -12.92 -8.02
C VAL A 251 0.42 -14.29 -8.70
N ASP A 252 1.59 -14.94 -8.62
CA ASP A 252 1.90 -16.23 -9.22
C ASP A 252 1.02 -17.36 -8.66
N VAL A 253 0.61 -17.26 -7.39
CA VAL A 253 -0.30 -18.25 -6.77
C VAL A 253 -1.68 -18.22 -7.43
N PHE A 254 -2.12 -17.06 -7.92
CA PHE A 254 -3.40 -16.92 -8.63
C PHE A 254 -3.37 -17.50 -10.05
N PHE A 255 -2.20 -17.87 -10.57
CA PHE A 255 -2.07 -18.61 -11.84
C PHE A 255 -1.92 -20.12 -11.63
N SER A 256 -2.07 -20.62 -10.40
CA SER A 256 -2.15 -22.05 -10.14
C SER A 256 -3.43 -22.65 -10.71
N ARG A 257 -3.42 -23.97 -10.99
CA ARG A 257 -4.62 -24.69 -11.46
C ARG A 257 -5.78 -24.64 -10.46
N ASP A 258 -5.47 -24.48 -9.18
CA ASP A 258 -6.45 -24.39 -8.10
C ASP A 258 -7.11 -23.02 -8.01
N PHE A 259 -6.67 -22.05 -8.80
CA PHE A 259 -7.26 -20.71 -8.84
C PHE A 259 -7.70 -20.32 -10.25
N TYR A 260 -6.84 -20.50 -11.24
CA TYR A 260 -7.12 -20.15 -12.61
C TYR A 260 -8.18 -21.06 -13.23
N GLY A 261 -9.37 -20.51 -13.49
CA GLY A 261 -10.51 -21.22 -14.07
C GLY A 261 -11.54 -21.72 -13.06
N ASN A 262 -11.34 -21.49 -11.76
CA ASN A 262 -12.36 -21.77 -10.77
C ASN A 262 -13.47 -20.71 -10.81
N VAL A 263 -14.72 -21.16 -10.68
CA VAL A 263 -15.90 -20.29 -10.72
C VAL A 263 -16.33 -19.98 -9.30
N TYR A 264 -16.28 -18.69 -8.94
CA TYR A 264 -16.92 -18.21 -7.73
C TYR A 264 -18.45 -18.26 -7.92
N THR A 265 -19.10 -19.18 -7.22
CA THR A 265 -20.55 -19.45 -7.34
C THR A 265 -21.25 -19.08 -6.04
N PRO A 266 -21.73 -17.84 -5.86
CA PRO A 266 -22.49 -17.46 -4.67
C PRO A 266 -23.85 -18.17 -4.69
N THR A 267 -24.15 -18.92 -3.63
CA THR A 267 -25.43 -19.63 -3.46
C THR A 267 -26.16 -19.13 -2.20
N ALA A 268 -27.49 -19.12 -2.27
CA ALA A 268 -28.38 -18.87 -1.14
C ALA A 268 -29.23 -20.13 -0.90
N THR A 269 -29.59 -20.42 0.35
CA THR A 269 -30.34 -21.63 0.70
C THR A 269 -31.64 -21.23 1.37
N LEU A 270 -32.74 -21.49 0.69
CA LEU A 270 -34.07 -21.31 1.25
C LEU A 270 -34.30 -22.40 2.29
N ARG A 271 -34.61 -22.01 3.53
CA ARG A 271 -35.08 -22.92 4.57
C ARG A 271 -36.61 -22.93 4.52
N ASP A 272 -37.18 -24.12 4.39
CA ASP A 272 -38.63 -24.35 4.48
C ASP A 272 -39.18 -24.04 5.89
#